data_AF-A0A2V9MMY1-F1
#
_entry.id   AF-A0A2V9MMY1-F1
#
_cell.length_a   1.000
_cell.length_b   1.000
_cell.length_c   1.000
_cell.angle_alpha   90.00
_cell.angle_beta   90.00
_cell.angle_gamma   90.00
#
_symmetry.space_group_name_H-M   'P 1'
#
loop_
_entity.id
_entity.type
_entity.pdbx_description
1 polymer ?
#
loop_
_entity_poly.entity_id
_entity_poly.type
_entity_poly.pdbx_seq_one_letter_code
_entity_poly.pdbx_strand_id
1 'polypeptide(L)'
;KKIEKIFDLMAQFAGYGFNKSHSAAYALLAYHTAYLKTHYPVEFMAALLTSVTGNTDDVVKYINECREMGIAVEPPDINVSDANFTPHGAAIRFGLAAVKNVGHNAIESIVAARKELGRFKSIYEFCEKVDLRLLNKRVLESLIKSGAMDSLGRRAQLMAVLDRAMDHAQKTQRDAESGQHGLFGVFQQDAEHPQESRLPETPDWDEHTRLSNEKEILGFFITGHPLERYREKLEDLRALSTAELAAMKSSTGKDENLTTAGIITNLRVLKSKRGDFYAQAALEDLSGSIEMLVFPDAFKKLHDKVKMEVPVLVRGGVRIEEGANPKLTANDIISLEDVKVPLPKSLRIRVPLEKASENTVDELHLLFSQRKGDAKVLFDVEREGDFMVVMEAEGYNVLPDRSFIGRVEELCGRGAVRVID
;
A
#
# COMPACT_ATOMS: atom_id res chain seq x y z
N LYS A 1 63.65 -12.13 -12.22
CA LYS A 1 62.65 -13.05 -11.60
C LYS A 1 61.63 -12.37 -10.69
N LYS A 2 61.96 -11.79 -9.51
CA LYS A 2 60.95 -11.13 -8.64
C LYS A 2 60.42 -9.81 -9.22
N ILE A 3 61.31 -8.98 -9.77
CA ILE A 3 60.96 -7.68 -10.37
C ILE A 3 60.03 -7.87 -11.57
N GLU A 4 60.37 -8.78 -12.48
CA GLU A 4 59.52 -9.15 -13.64
C GLU A 4 58.12 -9.56 -13.20
N LYS A 5 58.00 -10.44 -12.20
CA LYS A 5 56.68 -10.85 -11.66
C LYS A 5 55.86 -9.69 -11.09
N ILE A 6 56.50 -8.72 -10.42
CA ILE A 6 55.80 -7.53 -9.90
C ILE A 6 55.34 -6.63 -11.04
N PHE A 7 56.18 -6.44 -12.06
CA PHE A 7 55.85 -5.63 -13.22
C PHE A 7 54.70 -6.24 -14.04
N ASP A 8 54.72 -7.55 -14.28
CA ASP A 8 53.62 -8.27 -14.95
C ASP A 8 52.30 -8.13 -14.17
N LEU A 9 52.38 -8.20 -12.83
CA LEU A 9 51.22 -7.99 -11.96
C LEU A 9 50.70 -6.54 -12.02
N MET A 10 51.60 -5.54 -12.03
CA MET A 10 51.22 -4.13 -12.20
C MET A 10 50.51 -3.90 -13.55
N ALA A 11 51.02 -4.48 -14.64
CA ALA A 11 50.40 -4.39 -15.96
C ALA A 11 49.01 -5.04 -15.98
N GLN A 12 48.84 -6.19 -15.31
CA GLN A 12 47.55 -6.84 -15.15
C GLN A 12 46.54 -5.98 -14.35
N PHE A 13 46.97 -5.38 -13.23
CA PHE A 13 46.11 -4.50 -12.42
C PHE A 13 45.81 -3.16 -13.09
N ALA A 14 46.71 -2.64 -13.93
CA ALA A 14 46.49 -1.39 -14.65
C ALA A 14 45.23 -1.44 -15.55
N GLY A 15 44.87 -2.62 -16.06
CA GLY A 15 43.63 -2.83 -16.83
C GLY A 15 42.33 -2.62 -16.03
N TYR A 16 42.39 -2.71 -14.69
CA TYR A 16 41.25 -2.50 -13.79
C TYR A 16 41.54 -1.42 -12.73
N GLY A 17 42.63 -0.66 -12.90
CA GLY A 17 43.06 0.35 -11.96
C GLY A 17 42.07 1.52 -11.95
N PHE A 18 41.50 1.82 -10.79
CA PHE A 18 40.53 2.89 -10.65
C PHE A 18 41.18 4.20 -10.22
N ASN A 19 40.65 5.32 -10.71
CA ASN A 19 41.13 6.64 -10.33
C ASN A 19 40.77 6.94 -8.86
N LYS A 20 41.78 7.01 -7.99
CA LYS A 20 41.58 7.21 -6.55
C LYS A 20 40.96 8.57 -6.20
N SER A 21 41.33 9.66 -6.88
CA SER A 21 40.79 10.98 -6.55
C SER A 21 39.30 11.09 -6.90
N HIS A 22 38.89 10.53 -8.04
CA HIS A 22 37.48 10.45 -8.41
C HIS A 22 36.68 9.57 -7.43
N SER A 23 37.19 8.39 -7.11
CA SER A 23 36.54 7.45 -6.17
C SER A 23 36.38 8.05 -4.78
N ALA A 24 37.41 8.74 -4.27
CA ALA A 24 37.39 9.36 -2.96
C ALA A 24 36.34 10.48 -2.85
N ALA A 25 36.17 11.28 -3.92
CA ALA A 25 35.17 12.35 -3.94
C ALA A 25 33.72 11.80 -3.86
N TYR A 26 33.40 10.74 -4.62
CA TYR A 26 32.08 10.11 -4.55
C TYR A 26 31.87 9.32 -3.26
N ALA A 27 32.91 8.66 -2.73
CA ALA A 27 32.84 7.98 -1.45
C ALA A 27 32.50 8.94 -0.30
N LEU A 28 33.00 10.18 -0.35
CA LEU A 28 32.64 11.21 0.63
C LEU A 28 31.16 11.59 0.57
N LEU A 29 30.58 11.71 -0.63
CA LEU A 29 29.14 11.96 -0.79
C LEU A 29 28.30 10.80 -0.26
N ALA A 30 28.68 9.56 -0.58
CA ALA A 30 28.02 8.37 -0.05
C ALA A 30 28.11 8.26 1.48
N TYR A 31 29.25 8.67 2.06
CA TYR A 31 29.40 8.76 3.51
C TYR A 31 28.47 9.82 4.10
N HIS A 32 28.35 11.01 3.49
CA HIS A 32 27.43 12.05 3.95
C HIS A 32 25.97 11.61 3.88
N THR A 33 25.53 10.95 2.80
CA THR A 33 24.15 10.44 2.69
C THR A 33 23.88 9.36 3.74
N ALA A 34 24.81 8.42 3.94
CA ALA A 34 24.70 7.41 4.98
C ALA A 34 24.66 8.02 6.39
N TYR A 35 25.50 9.02 6.66
CA TYR A 35 25.53 9.75 7.94
C TYR A 35 24.19 10.45 8.22
N LEU A 36 23.67 11.20 7.26
CA LEU A 36 22.38 11.90 7.40
C LEU A 36 21.23 10.90 7.58
N LYS A 37 21.19 9.83 6.78
CA LYS A 37 20.16 8.79 6.92
C LYS A 37 20.21 8.08 8.29
N THR A 38 21.41 7.94 8.88
CA THR A 38 21.59 7.28 10.18
C THR A 38 21.20 8.18 11.35
N HIS A 39 21.57 9.46 11.30
CA HIS A 39 21.43 10.39 12.44
C HIS A 39 20.22 11.33 12.35
N TYR A 40 19.73 11.61 11.14
CA TYR A 40 18.58 12.48 10.85
C TYR A 40 17.63 11.80 9.85
N PRO A 41 17.12 10.59 10.18
CA PRO A 41 16.41 9.76 9.22
C PRO A 41 15.12 10.41 8.70
N VAL A 42 14.37 11.10 9.55
CA VAL A 42 13.08 11.73 9.16
C VAL A 42 13.33 12.90 8.21
N GLU A 43 14.27 13.78 8.54
CA GLU A 43 14.65 14.93 7.72
C GLU A 43 15.26 14.49 6.39
N PHE A 44 16.14 13.48 6.43
CA PHE A 44 16.77 12.93 5.23
C PHE A 44 15.73 12.33 4.29
N MET A 45 14.81 11.50 4.82
CA MET A 45 13.77 10.89 4.00
C MET A 45 12.75 11.92 3.48
N ALA A 46 12.41 12.95 4.26
CA ALA A 46 11.56 14.05 3.78
C ALA A 46 12.22 14.82 2.62
N ALA A 47 13.51 15.10 2.72
CA ALA A 47 14.28 15.73 1.64
C ALA A 47 14.37 14.83 0.40
N LEU A 48 14.58 13.53 0.60
CA LEU A 48 14.63 12.54 -0.49
C LEU A 48 13.29 12.44 -1.22
N LEU A 49 12.18 12.32 -0.50
CA LEU A 49 10.83 12.33 -1.06
C LEU A 49 10.56 13.61 -1.85
N THR A 50 10.94 14.77 -1.29
CA THR A 50 10.81 16.07 -1.97
C THR A 50 11.56 16.08 -3.30
N SER A 51 12.79 15.53 -3.34
CA SER A 51 13.64 15.51 -4.54
C SER A 51 13.05 14.71 -5.71
N VAL A 52 12.15 13.76 -5.42
CA VAL A 52 11.51 12.90 -6.44
C VAL A 52 10.02 13.13 -6.60
N THR A 53 9.46 14.23 -6.08
CA THR A 53 8.03 14.55 -6.16
C THR A 53 7.45 14.45 -7.60
N GLY A 54 8.28 14.68 -8.62
CA GLY A 54 7.89 14.55 -10.03
C GLY A 54 7.85 13.12 -10.59
N ASN A 55 8.32 12.11 -9.85
CA ASN A 55 8.32 10.70 -10.23
C ASN A 55 7.56 9.86 -9.21
N THR A 56 6.32 9.48 -9.55
CA THR A 56 5.43 8.69 -8.69
C THR A 56 6.06 7.36 -8.25
N ASP A 57 6.78 6.68 -9.13
CA ASP A 57 7.36 5.36 -8.82
C ASP A 57 8.45 5.48 -7.75
N ASP A 58 9.28 6.52 -7.83
CA ASP A 58 10.32 6.78 -6.83
C ASP A 58 9.71 7.25 -5.50
N VAL A 59 8.64 8.06 -5.53
CA VAL A 59 7.91 8.45 -4.31
C VAL A 59 7.38 7.21 -3.59
N VAL A 60 6.73 6.30 -4.31
CA VAL A 60 6.20 5.05 -3.73
C VAL A 60 7.32 4.21 -3.12
N LYS A 61 8.43 4.05 -3.86
CA LYS A 61 9.61 3.33 -3.38
C LYS A 61 10.12 3.88 -2.05
N TYR A 62 10.30 5.20 -1.95
CA TYR A 62 10.81 5.82 -0.73
C TYR A 62 9.77 5.85 0.41
N ILE A 63 8.47 5.90 0.10
CA ILE A 63 7.43 5.73 1.13
C ILE A 63 7.49 4.31 1.72
N ASN A 64 7.70 3.29 0.91
CA ASN A 64 7.89 1.92 1.41
C ASN A 64 9.16 1.80 2.26
N GLU A 65 10.26 2.43 1.84
CA GLU A 65 11.48 2.49 2.65
C GLU A 65 11.26 3.22 3.99
N CYS A 66 10.50 4.33 4.00
CA CYS A 66 10.07 4.98 5.25
C CYS A 66 9.31 4.01 6.16
N ARG A 67 8.38 3.21 5.61
CA ARG A 67 7.62 2.21 6.38
C ARG A 67 8.53 1.14 6.98
N GLU A 68 9.51 0.64 6.22
CA GLU A 68 10.51 -0.32 6.72
C GLU A 68 11.38 0.28 7.83
N MET A 69 11.69 1.57 7.74
CA MET A 69 12.41 2.33 8.77
C MET A 69 11.53 2.70 9.98
N GLY A 70 10.22 2.39 9.95
CA GLY A 70 9.27 2.75 11.01
C GLY A 70 8.87 4.24 11.01
N ILE A 71 9.12 4.95 9.90
CA ILE A 71 8.76 6.36 9.72
C ILE A 71 7.40 6.44 9.04
N ALA A 72 6.39 6.95 9.75
CA ALA A 72 5.07 7.15 9.18
C ALA A 72 5.08 8.31 8.17
N VAL A 73 4.50 8.09 6.98
CA VAL A 73 4.21 9.16 6.02
C VAL A 73 2.72 9.46 6.10
N GLU A 74 2.39 10.58 6.73
CA GLU A 74 1.00 10.98 6.98
C GLU A 74 0.39 11.65 5.73
N PRO A 75 -0.92 11.48 5.47
CA PRO A 75 -1.62 12.15 4.39
C PRO A 75 -1.43 13.67 4.36
N PRO A 76 -1.61 14.31 3.19
CA PRO A 76 -1.62 15.76 3.12
C PRO A 76 -2.75 16.31 3.99
N ASP A 77 -2.57 17.52 4.52
CA ASP A 77 -3.61 18.28 5.22
C ASP A 77 -3.38 19.77 4.96
N ILE A 78 -4.37 20.49 4.42
CA ILE A 78 -4.28 21.92 4.16
C ILE A 78 -3.92 22.73 5.41
N ASN A 79 -4.24 22.22 6.61
CA ASN A 79 -3.99 22.88 7.88
C ASN A 79 -2.57 22.64 8.41
N VAL A 80 -1.79 21.73 7.81
CA VAL A 80 -0.46 21.33 8.33
C VAL A 80 0.59 21.26 7.23
N SER A 81 0.28 20.65 6.08
CA SER A 81 1.21 20.43 4.97
C SER A 81 1.72 21.72 4.34
N ASP A 82 3.00 21.73 3.99
CA ASP A 82 3.59 22.75 3.13
C ASP A 82 3.67 22.22 1.68
N ALA A 83 4.37 22.96 0.81
CA ALA A 83 4.58 22.53 -0.57
C ALA A 83 5.34 21.20 -0.66
N ASN A 84 6.42 21.09 0.12
CA ASN A 84 7.31 19.93 0.12
C ASN A 84 6.94 18.93 1.22
N PHE A 85 7.54 17.75 1.19
CA PHE A 85 7.45 16.82 2.31
C PHE A 85 8.19 17.41 3.50
N THR A 86 7.52 17.49 4.65
CA THR A 86 8.04 18.17 5.83
C THR A 86 8.10 17.21 7.01
N PRO A 87 9.21 17.16 7.77
CA PRO A 87 9.26 16.45 9.05
C PRO A 87 8.18 16.94 10.01
N HIS A 88 7.43 16.01 10.59
CA HIS A 88 6.35 16.28 11.52
C HIS A 88 6.52 15.37 12.75
N GLY A 89 7.40 15.79 13.66
CA GLY A 89 7.82 14.96 14.79
C GLY A 89 8.59 13.73 14.32
N ALA A 90 8.11 12.53 14.67
CA ALA A 90 8.68 11.27 14.21
C ALA A 90 8.12 10.79 12.85
N ALA A 91 7.22 11.57 12.25
CA ALA A 91 6.57 11.27 10.97
C ALA A 91 7.00 12.28 9.89
N ILE A 92 6.58 12.02 8.66
CA ILE A 92 6.72 12.94 7.51
C ILE A 92 5.33 13.30 7.04
N ARG A 93 5.04 14.61 6.95
CA ARG A 93 3.80 15.11 6.38
C ARG A 93 3.93 15.20 4.86
N PHE A 94 2.93 14.68 4.15
CA PHE A 94 2.89 14.74 2.69
C PHE A 94 2.86 16.19 2.18
N GLY A 95 3.66 16.49 1.15
CA GLY A 95 3.71 17.81 0.52
C GLY A 95 2.54 18.04 -0.44
N LEU A 96 1.96 19.24 -0.42
CA LEU A 96 0.85 19.59 -1.31
C LEU A 96 1.27 19.62 -2.80
N ALA A 97 2.56 19.79 -3.10
CA ALA A 97 3.08 19.78 -4.47
C ALA A 97 3.03 18.38 -5.12
N ALA A 98 2.95 17.33 -4.31
CA ALA A 98 2.80 15.96 -4.77
C ALA A 98 1.33 15.60 -5.09
N VAL A 99 0.37 16.50 -4.83
CA VAL A 99 -1.05 16.30 -5.16
C VAL A 99 -1.28 16.71 -6.62
N LYS A 100 -1.71 15.77 -7.46
CA LYS A 100 -1.99 16.03 -8.87
C LYS A 100 -3.01 17.15 -9.05
N ASN A 101 -2.77 18.01 -10.04
CA ASN A 101 -3.56 19.21 -10.36
C ASN A 101 -3.36 20.40 -9.42
N VAL A 102 -2.64 20.27 -8.30
CA VAL A 102 -2.40 21.40 -7.38
C VAL A 102 -1.11 22.12 -7.78
N GLY A 103 -1.25 23.33 -8.32
CA GLY A 103 -0.12 24.14 -8.76
C GLY A 103 0.58 24.90 -7.62
N HIS A 104 1.85 25.26 -7.80
CA HIS A 104 2.66 25.95 -6.78
C HIS A 104 1.99 27.25 -6.28
N ASN A 105 1.48 28.09 -7.18
CA ASN A 105 0.80 29.34 -6.80
C ASN A 105 -0.45 29.10 -5.94
N ALA A 106 -1.18 28.00 -6.19
CA ALA A 106 -2.33 27.63 -5.36
C ALA A 106 -1.87 27.24 -3.94
N ILE A 107 -0.75 26.51 -3.83
CA ILE A 107 -0.16 26.13 -2.54
C ILE A 107 0.30 27.37 -1.76
N GLU A 108 0.98 28.31 -2.41
CA GLU A 108 1.38 29.57 -1.78
C GLU A 108 0.18 30.35 -1.26
N SER A 109 -0.92 30.42 -2.04
CA SER A 109 -2.17 31.04 -1.62
C SER A 109 -2.78 30.34 -0.39
N ILE A 110 -2.81 29.00 -0.37
CA ILE A 110 -3.29 28.22 0.79
C ILE A 110 -2.44 28.52 2.04
N VAL A 111 -1.12 28.48 1.91
CA VAL A 111 -0.20 28.71 3.04
C VAL A 111 -0.29 30.14 3.54
N ALA A 112 -0.45 31.13 2.66
CA ALA A 112 -0.65 32.53 3.03
C ALA A 112 -1.97 32.73 3.80
N ALA A 113 -3.07 32.20 3.28
CA ALA A 113 -4.38 32.25 3.96
C ALA A 113 -4.34 31.53 5.32
N ARG A 114 -3.67 30.38 5.41
CA ARG A 114 -3.47 29.66 6.68
C ARG A 114 -2.68 30.49 7.69
N LYS A 115 -1.63 31.21 7.27
CA LYS A 115 -0.84 32.07 8.17
C LYS A 115 -1.67 33.22 8.75
N GLU A 116 -2.63 33.75 7.99
CA GLU A 116 -3.53 34.80 8.46
C GLU A 116 -4.59 34.26 9.43
N LEU A 117 -5.19 33.11 9.13
CA LEU A 117 -6.30 32.53 9.90
C LEU A 117 -5.85 31.64 11.07
N GLY A 118 -4.61 31.16 11.04
CA GLY A 118 -4.12 30.08 11.88
C GLY A 118 -4.55 28.69 11.39
N ARG A 119 -5.86 28.43 11.27
CA ARG A 119 -6.41 27.14 10.81
C ARG A 119 -7.77 27.34 10.14
N PHE A 120 -8.00 26.63 9.05
CA PHE A 120 -9.31 26.51 8.41
C PHE A 120 -10.23 25.58 9.22
N LYS A 121 -11.45 26.03 9.47
CA LYS A 121 -12.49 25.32 10.25
C LYS A 121 -13.56 24.66 9.38
N SER A 122 -13.76 25.16 8.15
CA SER A 122 -14.72 24.61 7.21
C SER A 122 -14.27 24.79 5.77
N ILE A 123 -14.89 24.05 4.84
CA ILE A 123 -14.66 24.21 3.41
C ILE A 123 -15.11 25.59 2.90
N TYR A 124 -16.13 26.18 3.53
CA TYR A 124 -16.61 27.52 3.21
C TYR A 124 -15.57 28.57 3.57
N GLU A 125 -15.03 28.53 4.80
CA GLU A 125 -13.96 29.45 5.23
C GLU A 125 -12.70 29.28 4.38
N PHE A 126 -12.37 28.04 4.01
CA PHE A 126 -11.29 27.77 3.08
C PHE A 126 -11.52 28.45 1.72
N CYS A 127 -12.67 28.22 1.08
CA CYS A 127 -12.99 28.79 -0.23
C CYS A 127 -13.08 30.31 -0.23
N GLU A 128 -13.58 30.93 0.85
CA GLU A 128 -13.67 32.39 0.98
C GLU A 128 -12.29 33.06 1.06
N LYS A 129 -11.34 32.41 1.73
CA LYS A 129 -10.05 33.01 2.09
C LYS A 129 -8.94 32.75 1.08
N VAL A 130 -9.04 31.68 0.30
CA VAL A 130 -8.09 31.37 -0.77
C VAL A 130 -8.50 32.01 -2.09
N ASP A 131 -7.53 32.30 -2.96
CA ASP A 131 -7.80 32.89 -4.27
C ASP A 131 -8.41 31.87 -5.22
N LEU A 132 -9.72 31.99 -5.51
CA LEU A 132 -10.45 31.07 -6.38
C LEU A 132 -10.03 31.14 -7.85
N ARG A 133 -9.27 32.16 -8.26
CA ARG A 133 -8.63 32.20 -9.60
C ARG A 133 -7.51 31.17 -9.71
N LEU A 134 -6.89 30.84 -8.58
CA LEU A 134 -5.82 29.84 -8.47
C LEU A 134 -6.37 28.46 -8.07
N LEU A 135 -7.44 28.43 -7.25
CA LEU A 135 -8.11 27.20 -6.81
C LEU A 135 -9.44 26.99 -7.55
N ASN A 136 -9.36 26.48 -8.77
CA ASN A 136 -10.55 26.05 -9.51
C ASN A 136 -11.13 24.73 -8.95
N LYS A 137 -12.32 24.36 -9.43
CA LYS A 137 -13.04 23.15 -8.99
C LYS A 137 -12.19 21.89 -9.04
N ARG A 138 -11.39 21.71 -10.10
CA ARG A 138 -10.52 20.53 -10.27
C ARG A 138 -9.42 20.47 -9.20
N VAL A 139 -8.88 21.62 -8.76
CA VAL A 139 -7.91 21.68 -7.66
C VAL A 139 -8.56 21.25 -6.34
N LEU A 140 -9.76 21.74 -6.07
CA LEU A 140 -10.50 21.41 -4.85
C LEU A 140 -10.92 19.94 -4.81
N GLU A 141 -11.39 19.40 -5.94
CA GLU A 141 -11.66 17.96 -6.07
C GLU A 141 -10.41 17.11 -5.79
N SER A 142 -9.25 17.50 -6.31
CA SER A 142 -7.97 16.84 -6.00
C SER A 142 -7.62 16.91 -4.51
N LEU A 143 -7.78 18.07 -3.86
CA LEU A 143 -7.52 18.24 -2.43
C LEU A 143 -8.46 17.37 -1.57
N ILE A 144 -9.74 17.28 -1.93
CA ILE A 144 -10.69 16.39 -1.23
C ILE A 144 -10.31 14.92 -1.46
N LYS A 145 -10.12 14.51 -2.73
CA LYS A 145 -9.83 13.12 -3.10
C LYS A 145 -8.53 12.59 -2.48
N SER A 146 -7.51 13.43 -2.37
CA SER A 146 -6.21 13.10 -1.74
C SER A 146 -6.25 13.03 -0.22
N GLY A 147 -7.33 13.49 0.42
CA GLY A 147 -7.43 13.59 1.87
C GLY A 147 -6.87 14.88 2.47
N ALA A 148 -6.39 15.81 1.64
CA ALA A 148 -5.86 17.10 2.10
C ALA A 148 -6.90 17.92 2.88
N MET A 149 -8.20 17.66 2.70
CA MET A 149 -9.29 18.36 3.39
C MET A 149 -10.00 17.49 4.44
N ASP A 150 -9.48 16.31 4.78
CA ASP A 150 -10.11 15.40 5.76
C ASP A 150 -10.26 16.05 7.15
N SER A 151 -9.43 17.06 7.46
CA SER A 151 -9.51 17.85 8.68
C SER A 151 -10.72 18.80 8.75
N LEU A 152 -11.47 18.96 7.65
CA LEU A 152 -12.68 19.78 7.53
C LEU A 152 -13.97 18.97 7.47
N GLY A 153 -13.91 17.64 7.31
CA GLY A 153 -15.08 16.77 7.18
C GLY A 153 -14.80 15.52 6.34
N ARG A 154 -15.81 14.66 6.21
CA ARG A 154 -15.69 13.45 5.38
C ARG A 154 -15.68 13.80 3.90
N ARG A 155 -14.88 13.09 3.10
CA ARG A 155 -14.67 13.39 1.67
C ARG A 155 -15.97 13.42 0.87
N ALA A 156 -16.90 12.49 1.13
CA ALA A 156 -18.20 12.47 0.48
C ALA A 156 -19.02 13.74 0.77
N GLN A 157 -19.00 14.22 2.01
CA GLN A 157 -19.72 15.41 2.43
C GLN A 157 -19.11 16.67 1.81
N LEU A 158 -17.78 16.78 1.83
CA LEU A 158 -17.03 17.90 1.24
C LEU A 158 -17.29 17.98 -0.27
N MET A 159 -17.28 16.83 -0.96
CA MET A 159 -17.57 16.76 -2.38
C MET A 159 -19.01 17.19 -2.70
N ALA A 160 -19.98 16.82 -1.86
CA ALA A 160 -21.38 17.16 -2.05
C ALA A 160 -21.68 18.67 -1.91
N VAL A 161 -20.88 19.40 -1.14
CA VAL A 161 -21.06 20.85 -0.92
C VAL A 161 -20.11 21.72 -1.75
N LEU A 162 -19.15 21.12 -2.46
CA LEU A 162 -18.07 21.83 -3.12
C LEU A 162 -18.57 22.96 -4.03
N ASP A 163 -19.54 22.67 -4.90
CA ASP A 163 -20.10 23.68 -5.83
C ASP A 163 -20.75 24.85 -5.07
N ARG A 164 -21.51 24.54 -4.01
CA ARG A 164 -22.15 25.58 -3.17
C ARG A 164 -21.13 26.42 -2.42
N ALA A 165 -20.07 25.82 -1.89
CA ALA A 165 -19.01 26.52 -1.18
C ALA A 165 -18.24 27.47 -2.12
N MET A 166 -17.96 27.03 -3.36
CA MET A 166 -17.34 27.87 -4.38
C MET A 166 -18.25 29.03 -4.79
N ASP A 167 -19.53 28.78 -5.05
CA ASP A 167 -20.49 29.83 -5.45
C ASP A 167 -20.65 30.90 -4.35
N HIS A 168 -20.74 30.45 -3.09
CA HIS A 168 -20.79 31.35 -1.93
C HIS A 168 -19.54 32.23 -1.86
N ALA A 169 -18.35 31.62 -1.91
CA ALA A 169 -17.09 32.33 -1.83
C ALA A 169 -16.88 33.32 -2.99
N GLN A 170 -17.28 32.96 -4.23
CA GLN A 170 -17.23 33.89 -5.37
C GLN A 170 -18.11 35.12 -5.15
N LYS A 171 -19.29 34.94 -4.57
CA LYS A 171 -20.18 36.06 -4.24
C LYS A 171 -19.55 36.97 -3.17
N THR A 172 -19.06 36.37 -2.09
CA THR A 172 -18.40 37.09 -0.99
C THR A 172 -17.18 37.88 -1.46
N GLN A 173 -16.33 37.28 -2.30
CA GLN A 173 -15.14 37.96 -2.85
C GLN A 173 -15.51 39.13 -3.77
N ARG A 174 -16.55 39.00 -4.63
CA ARG A 174 -17.05 40.09 -5.47
C ARG A 174 -17.66 41.23 -4.67
N ASP A 175 -18.42 40.91 -3.62
CA ASP A 175 -19.04 41.91 -2.75
C ASP A 175 -17.96 42.73 -2.00
N ALA A 176 -16.87 42.07 -1.58
CA ALA A 176 -15.70 42.72 -0.99
C ALA A 176 -14.94 43.62 -2.00
N GLU A 177 -14.67 43.12 -3.21
CA GLU A 177 -13.96 43.88 -4.26
C GLU A 177 -14.76 45.09 -4.77
N SER A 178 -16.08 44.99 -4.81
CA SER A 178 -16.97 46.08 -5.27
C SER A 178 -17.15 47.20 -4.23
N GLY A 179 -16.56 47.08 -3.04
CA GLY A 179 -16.67 48.09 -1.99
C GLY A 179 -18.08 48.22 -1.42
N GLN A 180 -18.99 47.27 -1.68
CA GLN A 180 -20.31 47.21 -1.07
C GLN A 180 -20.21 46.72 0.39
N HIS A 181 -19.56 47.51 1.24
CA HIS A 181 -19.76 47.47 2.70
C HIS A 181 -20.95 48.36 3.11
N GLY A 182 -21.84 48.70 2.17
CA GLY A 182 -22.86 49.72 2.34
C GLY A 182 -24.08 49.23 3.10
N LEU A 183 -24.42 49.94 4.20
CA LEU A 183 -25.68 50.10 4.97
C LEU A 183 -26.59 48.88 5.27
N PHE A 184 -26.60 47.83 4.45
CA PHE A 184 -27.28 46.55 4.66
C PHE A 184 -26.41 45.51 5.38
N GLY A 185 -25.07 45.63 5.33
CA GLY A 185 -24.15 44.73 6.07
C GLY A 185 -24.27 44.82 7.59
N VAL A 186 -24.77 45.95 8.11
CA VAL A 186 -25.03 46.17 9.55
C VAL A 186 -26.31 45.46 10.01
N PHE A 187 -27.26 45.17 9.11
CA PHE A 187 -28.48 44.43 9.43
C PHE A 187 -28.38 42.92 9.20
N GLN A 188 -27.26 42.44 8.63
CA GLN A 188 -26.98 41.01 8.44
C GLN A 188 -25.98 40.44 9.47
N GLN A 189 -25.34 41.27 10.29
CA GLN A 189 -24.41 40.78 11.33
C GLN A 189 -25.10 39.97 12.45
N ASP A 190 -26.42 40.09 12.61
CA ASP A 190 -27.22 39.31 13.57
C ASP A 190 -27.88 38.05 12.98
N ALA A 191 -27.69 37.79 11.68
CA ALA A 191 -27.93 36.46 11.15
C ALA A 191 -26.65 35.67 11.39
N GLU A 192 -26.55 35.01 12.54
CA GLU A 192 -25.71 33.82 12.61
C GLU A 192 -26.03 33.01 11.32
N HIS A 193 -25.00 32.59 10.57
CA HIS A 193 -25.11 31.66 9.45
C HIS A 193 -24.85 30.20 9.91
N PRO A 194 -25.57 29.62 10.92
CA PRO A 194 -25.27 28.27 11.39
C PRO A 194 -25.86 27.20 10.46
N GLN A 195 -26.74 27.56 9.53
CA GLN A 195 -27.43 26.59 8.63
C GLN A 195 -26.68 26.36 7.32
N GLU A 196 -26.01 27.38 6.73
CA GLU A 196 -25.36 27.25 5.42
C GLU A 196 -23.98 26.57 5.47
N SER A 197 -23.34 26.53 6.64
CA SER A 197 -22.01 25.95 6.83
C SER A 197 -22.02 24.47 7.23
N ARG A 198 -23.19 23.87 7.50
CA ARG A 198 -23.30 22.50 7.98
C ARG A 198 -23.18 21.50 6.82
N LEU A 199 -22.24 20.58 6.96
CA LEU A 199 -22.07 19.47 6.01
C LEU A 199 -23.30 18.55 6.02
N PRO A 200 -23.75 18.06 4.85
CA PRO A 200 -24.89 17.17 4.76
C PRO A 200 -24.56 15.80 5.39
N GLU A 201 -25.54 15.16 6.00
CA GLU A 201 -25.41 13.76 6.43
C GLU A 201 -25.50 12.87 5.18
N THR A 202 -24.35 12.42 4.69
CA THR A 202 -24.26 11.47 3.57
C THR A 202 -23.44 10.25 3.98
N PRO A 203 -23.76 9.05 3.45
CA PRO A 203 -22.84 7.93 3.54
C PRO A 203 -21.46 8.34 3.04
N ASP A 204 -20.42 7.96 3.77
CA ASP A 204 -19.06 8.22 3.34
C ASP A 204 -18.69 7.31 2.16
N TRP A 205 -17.58 7.62 1.49
CA TRP A 205 -17.04 6.74 0.46
C TRP A 205 -16.72 5.36 1.04
N ASP A 206 -17.08 4.31 0.32
CA ASP A 206 -16.55 2.99 0.59
C ASP A 206 -15.01 2.98 0.38
N GLU A 207 -14.36 1.98 0.96
CA GLU A 207 -12.91 1.85 0.90
C GLU A 207 -12.39 1.83 -0.55
N HIS A 208 -13.09 1.14 -1.44
CA HIS A 208 -12.70 1.02 -2.84
C HIS A 208 -12.69 2.39 -3.53
N THR A 209 -13.75 3.17 -3.37
CA THR A 209 -13.91 4.51 -3.91
C THR A 209 -12.87 5.46 -3.33
N ARG A 210 -12.62 5.40 -2.01
CA ARG A 210 -11.60 6.22 -1.35
C ARG A 210 -10.20 5.92 -1.88
N LEU A 211 -9.82 4.64 -1.92
CA LEU A 211 -8.49 4.21 -2.37
C LEU A 211 -8.29 4.45 -3.87
N SER A 212 -9.32 4.26 -4.70
CA SER A 212 -9.28 4.57 -6.13
C SER A 212 -9.01 6.06 -6.36
N ASN A 213 -9.72 6.96 -5.65
CA ASN A 213 -9.48 8.39 -5.72
C ASN A 213 -8.07 8.79 -5.23
N GLU A 214 -7.54 8.14 -4.19
CA GLU A 214 -6.15 8.35 -3.74
C GLU A 214 -5.16 7.94 -4.82
N LYS A 215 -5.32 6.75 -5.43
CA LYS A 215 -4.46 6.28 -6.52
C LYS A 215 -4.52 7.21 -7.73
N GLU A 216 -5.70 7.74 -8.06
CA GLU A 216 -5.88 8.67 -9.18
C GLU A 216 -5.12 9.99 -8.98
N ILE A 217 -5.15 10.53 -7.76
CA ILE A 217 -4.65 11.88 -7.44
C ILE A 217 -3.23 11.89 -6.90
N LEU A 218 -2.86 10.91 -6.09
CA LEU A 218 -1.52 10.79 -5.47
C LEU A 218 -0.63 9.81 -6.25
N GLY A 219 -1.22 8.92 -7.06
CA GLY A 219 -0.50 7.87 -7.77
C GLY A 219 -0.23 6.60 -6.96
N PHE A 220 -0.64 6.58 -5.68
CA PHE A 220 -0.53 5.44 -4.77
C PHE A 220 -1.57 5.49 -3.65
N PHE A 221 -1.70 4.40 -2.90
CA PHE A 221 -2.62 4.31 -1.77
C PHE A 221 -1.96 4.81 -0.48
N ILE A 222 -2.52 5.84 0.15
CA ILE A 222 -1.93 6.48 1.34
C ILE A 222 -2.63 6.04 2.62
N THR A 223 -3.95 5.90 2.61
CA THR A 223 -4.73 5.52 3.81
C THR A 223 -4.89 4.01 4.01
N GLY A 224 -4.41 3.19 3.08
CA GLY A 224 -4.52 1.73 3.13
C GLY A 224 -3.99 1.06 1.86
N HIS A 225 -4.35 -0.19 1.62
CA HIS A 225 -4.07 -0.90 0.36
C HIS A 225 -5.17 -1.92 0.09
N PRO A 226 -5.66 -2.08 -1.17
CA PRO A 226 -6.76 -3.02 -1.44
C PRO A 226 -6.44 -4.50 -1.16
N LEU A 227 -5.16 -4.86 -1.02
CA LEU A 227 -4.70 -6.18 -0.60
C LEU A 227 -4.70 -6.40 0.91
N GLU A 228 -4.79 -5.34 1.72
CA GLU A 228 -4.68 -5.43 3.17
C GLU A 228 -5.77 -6.34 3.77
N ARG A 229 -7.01 -6.22 3.25
CA ARG A 229 -8.14 -7.10 3.60
C ARG A 229 -7.92 -8.58 3.26
N TYR A 230 -6.93 -8.90 2.44
CA TYR A 230 -6.57 -10.26 2.04
C TYR A 230 -5.29 -10.76 2.69
N ARG A 231 -4.64 -10.01 3.60
CA ARG A 231 -3.33 -10.38 4.15
C ARG A 231 -3.29 -11.83 4.66
N GLU A 232 -4.23 -12.22 5.53
CA GLU A 232 -4.31 -13.59 6.05
C GLU A 232 -4.49 -14.62 4.94
N LYS A 233 -5.38 -14.33 3.99
CA LYS A 233 -5.65 -15.17 2.83
C LYS A 233 -4.41 -15.37 1.95
N LEU A 234 -3.62 -14.32 1.75
CA LEU A 234 -2.38 -14.36 0.96
C LEU A 234 -1.29 -15.17 1.65
N GLU A 235 -1.16 -15.05 2.97
CA GLU A 235 -0.25 -15.89 3.75
C GLU A 235 -0.63 -17.37 3.67
N ASP A 236 -1.92 -17.70 3.77
CA ASP A 236 -2.40 -19.08 3.65
C ASP A 236 -2.20 -19.66 2.24
N LEU A 237 -2.31 -18.80 1.22
CA LEU A 237 -2.00 -19.16 -0.16
C LEU A 237 -0.49 -19.23 -0.45
N ARG A 238 0.36 -18.88 0.53
CA ARG A 238 1.81 -18.74 0.39
C ARG A 238 2.18 -17.86 -0.81
N ALA A 239 1.44 -16.77 -0.98
CA ALA A 239 1.67 -15.83 -2.05
C ALA A 239 2.97 -15.06 -1.80
N LEU A 240 3.92 -15.14 -2.74
CA LEU A 240 5.14 -14.35 -2.72
C LEU A 240 4.83 -12.90 -3.06
N SER A 241 5.54 -11.99 -2.42
CA SER A 241 5.49 -10.56 -2.72
C SER A 241 6.19 -10.21 -4.04
N THR A 242 5.82 -9.09 -4.63
CA THR A 242 6.44 -8.62 -5.88
C THR A 242 7.92 -8.32 -5.71
N ALA A 243 8.35 -7.85 -4.54
CA ALA A 243 9.76 -7.64 -4.20
C ALA A 243 10.55 -8.95 -4.14
N GLU A 244 9.98 -10.03 -3.56
CA GLU A 244 10.62 -11.36 -3.55
C GLU A 244 10.79 -11.90 -4.97
N LEU A 245 9.78 -11.73 -5.83
CA LEU A 245 9.88 -12.12 -7.24
C LEU A 245 10.94 -11.31 -8.00
N ALA A 246 11.00 -10.00 -7.75
CA ALA A 246 11.99 -9.10 -8.37
C ALA A 246 13.43 -9.37 -7.90
N ALA A 247 13.61 -9.97 -6.72
CA ALA A 247 14.91 -10.35 -6.18
C ALA A 247 15.42 -11.72 -6.66
N MET A 248 14.62 -12.47 -7.42
CA MET A 248 15.02 -13.79 -7.94
C MET A 248 16.21 -13.67 -8.91
N LYS A 249 17.15 -14.62 -8.78
CA LYS A 249 18.39 -14.66 -9.58
C LYS A 249 18.35 -15.65 -10.73
N SER A 250 17.35 -16.52 -10.76
CA SER A 250 17.16 -17.56 -11.77
C SER A 250 15.72 -17.60 -12.23
N SER A 251 15.51 -17.93 -13.51
CA SER A 251 14.17 -18.21 -14.01
C SER A 251 13.60 -19.47 -13.36
N THR A 252 12.28 -19.51 -13.18
CA THR A 252 11.59 -20.70 -12.68
C THR A 252 11.62 -21.83 -13.71
N GLY A 253 11.55 -23.07 -13.22
CA GLY A 253 11.38 -24.25 -14.08
C GLY A 253 10.05 -24.23 -14.84
N LYS A 254 9.92 -25.05 -15.90
CA LYS A 254 8.67 -25.17 -16.66
C LYS A 254 7.48 -25.67 -15.83
N ASP A 255 7.75 -26.51 -14.84
CA ASP A 255 6.73 -27.13 -13.98
C ASP A 255 6.59 -26.42 -12.62
N GLU A 256 7.36 -25.36 -12.41
CA GLU A 256 7.34 -24.57 -11.19
C GLU A 256 6.32 -23.43 -11.32
N ASN A 257 5.22 -23.52 -10.58
CA ASN A 257 4.21 -22.47 -10.50
C ASN A 257 4.31 -21.78 -9.15
N LEU A 258 4.79 -20.54 -9.18
CA LEU A 258 4.75 -19.61 -8.07
C LEU A 258 3.34 -19.03 -7.95
N THR A 259 2.97 -18.66 -6.73
CA THR A 259 1.76 -17.92 -6.42
C THR A 259 2.16 -16.55 -5.92
N THR A 260 1.53 -15.51 -6.45
CA THR A 260 1.68 -14.13 -6.00
C THR A 260 0.33 -13.44 -6.08
N ALA A 261 0.20 -12.25 -5.50
CA ALA A 261 -1.01 -11.48 -5.57
C ALA A 261 -0.71 -9.99 -5.69
N GLY A 262 -1.61 -9.28 -6.35
CA GLY A 262 -1.45 -7.87 -6.59
C GLY A 262 -2.64 -7.26 -7.27
N ILE A 263 -2.50 -5.99 -7.63
CA ILE A 263 -3.44 -5.26 -8.46
C ILE A 263 -2.78 -5.09 -9.83
N ILE A 264 -3.51 -5.42 -10.89
CA ILE A 264 -3.03 -5.23 -12.25
C ILE A 264 -3.09 -3.73 -12.59
N THR A 265 -1.95 -3.18 -13.01
CA THR A 265 -1.81 -1.79 -13.47
C THR A 265 -1.17 -1.76 -14.86
N ASN A 266 -1.27 -0.61 -15.55
CA ASN A 266 -0.63 -0.38 -16.86
C ASN A 266 -0.90 -1.46 -17.93
N LEU A 267 -2.11 -2.02 -17.96
CA LEU A 267 -2.50 -3.09 -18.88
C LEU A 267 -2.48 -2.62 -20.35
N ARG A 268 -1.74 -3.34 -21.20
CA ARG A 268 -1.70 -3.16 -22.65
C ARG A 268 -1.91 -4.50 -23.35
N VAL A 269 -2.93 -4.57 -24.19
CA VAL A 269 -3.18 -5.72 -25.07
C VAL A 269 -2.50 -5.46 -26.41
N LEU A 270 -1.63 -6.38 -26.82
CA LEU A 270 -0.74 -6.25 -27.97
C LEU A 270 -0.89 -7.46 -28.89
N LYS A 271 -0.51 -7.31 -30.17
CA LYS A 271 -0.40 -8.42 -31.11
C LYS A 271 1.05 -8.86 -31.23
N SER A 272 1.29 -10.16 -31.15
CA SER A 272 2.59 -10.76 -31.41
C SER A 272 2.93 -10.70 -32.90
N LYS A 273 4.20 -10.98 -33.26
CA LYS A 273 4.63 -11.10 -34.66
C LYS A 273 3.85 -12.17 -35.46
N ARG A 274 3.27 -13.16 -34.77
CA ARG A 274 2.45 -14.22 -35.35
C ARG A 274 0.97 -13.86 -35.47
N GLY A 275 0.57 -12.67 -35.01
CA GLY A 275 -0.80 -12.17 -35.05
C GLY A 275 -1.64 -12.49 -33.81
N ASP A 276 -1.21 -13.40 -32.94
CA ASP A 276 -1.92 -13.70 -31.70
C ASP A 276 -1.85 -12.54 -30.70
N PHE A 277 -2.94 -12.31 -29.96
CA PHE A 277 -2.99 -11.34 -28.87
C PHE A 277 -2.28 -11.83 -27.62
N TYR A 278 -1.60 -10.94 -26.91
CA TYR A 278 -1.02 -11.13 -25.59
C TYR A 278 -1.19 -9.86 -24.76
N ALA A 279 -1.00 -9.93 -23.45
CA ALA A 279 -1.04 -8.76 -22.58
C ALA A 279 0.31 -8.51 -21.89
N GLN A 280 0.66 -7.24 -21.77
CA GLN A 280 1.70 -6.74 -20.88
C GLN A 280 1.04 -5.85 -19.83
N ALA A 281 1.41 -6.04 -18.57
CA ALA A 281 0.91 -5.24 -17.46
C ALA A 281 1.99 -5.15 -16.37
N ALA A 282 1.71 -4.44 -15.30
CA ALA A 282 2.43 -4.55 -14.05
C ALA A 282 1.52 -5.13 -12.97
N LEU A 283 2.10 -5.90 -12.05
CA LEU A 283 1.43 -6.39 -10.86
C LEU A 283 2.01 -5.64 -9.66
N GLU A 284 1.16 -4.88 -8.96
CA GLU A 284 1.53 -4.05 -7.81
C GLU A 284 1.01 -4.66 -6.50
N ASP A 285 1.84 -4.73 -5.48
CA ASP A 285 1.46 -5.11 -4.11
C ASP A 285 2.01 -4.12 -3.08
N LEU A 286 1.91 -4.45 -1.79
CA LEU A 286 2.42 -3.63 -0.70
C LEU A 286 3.94 -3.42 -0.73
N SER A 287 4.68 -4.32 -1.39
CA SER A 287 6.15 -4.33 -1.43
C SER A 287 6.73 -3.63 -2.66
N GLY A 288 5.96 -3.53 -3.74
CA GLY A 288 6.43 -2.92 -4.98
C GLY A 288 5.61 -3.30 -6.21
N SER A 289 6.29 -3.36 -7.35
CA SER A 289 5.67 -3.65 -8.65
C SER A 289 6.60 -4.51 -9.49
N ILE A 290 6.04 -5.48 -10.21
CA ILE A 290 6.77 -6.34 -11.15
C ILE A 290 6.09 -6.37 -12.52
N GLU A 291 6.89 -6.31 -13.59
CA GLU A 291 6.37 -6.48 -14.95
C GLU A 291 5.76 -7.87 -15.12
N MET A 292 4.55 -7.92 -15.67
CA MET A 292 3.78 -9.14 -15.91
C MET A 292 3.48 -9.31 -17.41
N LEU A 293 3.67 -10.52 -17.91
CA LEU A 293 3.34 -10.94 -19.27
C LEU A 293 2.32 -12.07 -19.25
N VAL A 294 1.26 -11.92 -20.03
CA VAL A 294 0.25 -12.96 -20.28
C VAL A 294 0.41 -13.42 -21.72
N PHE A 295 1.07 -14.56 -21.94
CA PHE A 295 1.32 -15.09 -23.28
C PHE A 295 0.02 -15.51 -23.99
N PRO A 296 0.02 -15.60 -25.33
CA PRO A 296 -1.20 -15.88 -26.11
C PRO A 296 -2.06 -17.05 -25.62
N ASP A 297 -1.45 -18.17 -25.26
CA ASP A 297 -2.19 -19.37 -24.83
C ASP A 297 -2.91 -19.16 -23.50
N ALA A 298 -2.31 -18.39 -22.59
CA ALA A 298 -2.93 -17.99 -21.33
C ALA A 298 -3.97 -16.87 -21.57
N PHE A 299 -3.63 -15.87 -22.41
CA PHE A 299 -4.48 -14.72 -22.68
C PHE A 299 -5.83 -15.13 -23.32
N LYS A 300 -5.83 -16.09 -24.24
CA LYS A 300 -7.05 -16.68 -24.82
C LYS A 300 -8.04 -17.18 -23.76
N LYS A 301 -7.54 -17.68 -22.62
CA LYS A 301 -8.35 -18.22 -21.52
C LYS A 301 -8.68 -17.16 -20.45
N LEU A 302 -7.80 -16.18 -20.27
CA LEU A 302 -7.84 -15.25 -19.15
C LEU A 302 -8.35 -13.85 -19.52
N HIS A 303 -8.69 -13.57 -20.78
CA HIS A 303 -8.97 -12.20 -21.23
C HIS A 303 -10.02 -11.47 -20.36
N ASP A 304 -11.08 -12.15 -19.92
CA ASP A 304 -12.12 -11.60 -19.04
C ASP A 304 -11.66 -11.32 -17.60
N LYS A 305 -10.57 -11.97 -17.19
CA LYS A 305 -9.98 -11.89 -15.84
C LYS A 305 -8.80 -10.93 -15.76
N VAL A 306 -8.19 -10.58 -16.89
CA VAL A 306 -7.11 -9.58 -16.96
C VAL A 306 -7.74 -8.19 -16.91
N LYS A 307 -8.13 -7.76 -15.71
CA LYS A 307 -8.77 -6.46 -15.45
C LYS A 307 -7.92 -5.64 -14.48
N MET A 308 -7.83 -4.34 -14.74
CA MET A 308 -7.16 -3.41 -13.84
C MET A 308 -7.99 -3.19 -12.57
N GLU A 309 -7.34 -2.69 -11.53
CA GLU A 309 -7.95 -2.20 -10.27
C GLU A 309 -8.67 -3.27 -9.42
N VAL A 310 -8.67 -4.54 -9.85
CA VAL A 310 -9.17 -5.67 -9.08
C VAL A 310 -8.01 -6.41 -8.42
N PRO A 311 -8.07 -6.68 -7.10
CA PRO A 311 -7.10 -7.54 -6.44
C PRO A 311 -7.17 -8.98 -6.97
N VAL A 312 -6.06 -9.49 -7.47
CA VAL A 312 -5.98 -10.81 -8.10
C VAL A 312 -4.87 -11.67 -7.51
N LEU A 313 -5.12 -12.97 -7.44
CA LEU A 313 -4.10 -13.99 -7.30
C LEU A 313 -3.59 -14.34 -8.70
N VAL A 314 -2.28 -14.33 -8.88
CA VAL A 314 -1.61 -14.72 -10.12
C VAL A 314 -0.80 -15.98 -9.85
N ARG A 315 -0.98 -17.00 -10.69
CA ARG A 315 -0.14 -18.19 -10.71
C ARG A 315 0.67 -18.23 -11.99
N GLY A 316 1.95 -18.50 -11.85
CA GLY A 316 2.87 -18.38 -12.98
C GLY A 316 4.32 -18.66 -12.63
N GLY A 317 5.20 -18.23 -13.51
CA GLY A 317 6.64 -18.35 -13.36
C GLY A 317 7.34 -17.00 -13.42
N VAL A 318 8.62 -16.96 -13.07
CA VAL A 318 9.48 -15.79 -13.26
C VAL A 318 10.46 -16.08 -14.38
N ARG A 319 10.55 -15.16 -15.33
CA ARG A 319 11.51 -15.22 -16.45
C ARG A 319 12.49 -14.07 -16.36
N ILE A 320 13.77 -14.40 -16.43
CA ILE A 320 14.87 -13.44 -16.39
C ILE A 320 15.60 -13.52 -17.73
N GLU A 321 15.68 -12.39 -18.43
CA GLU A 321 16.48 -12.24 -19.64
C GLU A 321 17.84 -11.62 -19.28
N GLU A 322 18.87 -11.90 -20.06
CA GLU A 322 20.23 -11.45 -19.78
C GLU A 322 20.30 -9.91 -19.75
N GLY A 323 20.73 -9.35 -18.60
CA GLY A 323 20.80 -7.91 -18.39
C GLY A 323 19.45 -7.21 -18.15
N ALA A 324 18.35 -7.95 -17.97
CA ALA A 324 17.02 -7.41 -17.71
C ALA A 324 16.49 -7.79 -16.31
N ASN A 325 15.56 -6.99 -15.80
CA ASN A 325 14.85 -7.30 -14.55
C ASN A 325 13.95 -8.53 -14.73
N PRO A 326 13.71 -9.30 -13.65
CA PRO A 326 12.76 -10.42 -13.66
C PRO A 326 11.35 -9.98 -14.09
N LYS A 327 10.70 -10.81 -14.89
CA LYS A 327 9.31 -10.61 -15.34
C LYS A 327 8.44 -11.79 -14.92
N LEU A 328 7.28 -11.50 -14.36
CA LEU A 328 6.25 -12.48 -14.04
C LEU A 328 5.56 -12.94 -15.33
N THR A 329 5.45 -14.25 -15.55
CA THR A 329 4.65 -14.83 -16.64
C THR A 329 3.41 -15.47 -16.05
N ALA A 330 2.24 -14.89 -16.33
CA ALA A 330 0.98 -15.35 -15.76
C ALA A 330 0.37 -16.51 -16.57
N ASN A 331 0.12 -17.63 -15.89
CA ASN A 331 -0.53 -18.82 -16.44
C ASN A 331 -2.00 -18.91 -16.02
N ASP A 332 -2.33 -18.40 -14.83
CA ASP A 332 -3.70 -18.30 -14.30
C ASP A 332 -3.86 -17.02 -13.47
N ILE A 333 -5.06 -16.43 -13.52
CA ILE A 333 -5.44 -15.22 -12.80
C ILE A 333 -6.82 -15.46 -12.21
N ILE A 334 -6.98 -15.19 -10.92
CA ILE A 334 -8.23 -15.38 -10.18
C ILE A 334 -8.47 -14.15 -9.30
N SER A 335 -9.68 -13.61 -9.28
CA SER A 335 -10.05 -12.56 -8.33
C SER A 335 -9.83 -13.05 -6.90
N LEU A 336 -9.18 -12.25 -6.04
CA LEU A 336 -9.00 -12.61 -4.64
C LEU A 336 -10.33 -12.76 -3.90
N GLU A 337 -11.43 -12.20 -4.40
CA GLU A 337 -12.77 -12.45 -3.84
C GLU A 337 -13.20 -13.91 -4.08
N ASP A 338 -12.91 -14.46 -5.25
CA ASP A 338 -13.34 -15.79 -5.67
C ASP A 338 -12.37 -16.92 -5.27
N VAL A 339 -11.11 -16.58 -4.95
CA VAL A 339 -10.11 -17.58 -4.55
C VAL A 339 -10.57 -18.31 -3.29
N LYS A 340 -10.55 -19.63 -3.31
CA LYS A 340 -10.72 -20.43 -2.08
C LYS A 340 -9.35 -20.81 -1.55
N VAL A 341 -9.13 -20.60 -0.25
CA VAL A 341 -7.93 -21.11 0.43
C VAL A 341 -8.07 -22.63 0.51
N PRO A 342 -7.10 -23.41 0.01
CA PRO A 342 -7.10 -24.84 0.22
C PRO A 342 -6.87 -25.12 1.70
N LEU A 343 -7.91 -25.58 2.39
CA LEU A 343 -7.83 -25.96 3.78
C LEU A 343 -7.19 -27.36 3.91
N PRO A 344 -6.38 -27.59 4.96
CA PRO A 344 -5.90 -28.92 5.31
C PRO A 344 -7.02 -29.97 5.30
N LYS A 345 -6.70 -31.19 4.84
CA LYS A 345 -7.64 -32.30 4.92
C LYS A 345 -7.56 -33.05 6.25
N SER A 346 -6.41 -32.96 6.92
CA SER A 346 -6.20 -33.59 8.21
C SER A 346 -5.32 -32.73 9.11
N LEU A 347 -5.64 -32.70 10.39
CA LEU A 347 -4.83 -32.08 11.44
C LEU A 347 -4.40 -33.13 12.45
N ARG A 348 -3.16 -32.99 12.94
CA ARG A 348 -2.67 -33.65 14.15
C ARG A 348 -2.61 -32.63 15.27
N ILE A 349 -3.25 -32.91 16.40
CA ILE A 349 -3.25 -32.05 17.57
C ILE A 349 -2.54 -32.80 18.68
N ARG A 350 -1.41 -32.28 19.11
CA ARG A 350 -0.70 -32.78 20.29
C ARG A 350 -1.37 -32.25 21.55
N VAL A 351 -1.80 -33.16 22.41
CA VAL A 351 -2.37 -32.81 23.72
C VAL A 351 -1.38 -33.25 24.81
N PRO A 352 -0.62 -32.31 25.42
CA PRO A 352 0.30 -32.64 26.49
C PRO A 352 -0.47 -32.98 27.77
N LEU A 353 -0.51 -34.26 28.14
CA LEU A 353 -1.30 -34.75 29.28
C LEU A 353 -0.92 -34.12 30.63
N GLU A 354 0.31 -33.63 30.78
CA GLU A 354 0.79 -32.98 32.01
C GLU A 354 0.26 -31.55 32.18
N LYS A 355 -0.19 -30.91 31.09
CA LYS A 355 -0.71 -29.53 31.08
C LYS A 355 -2.21 -29.45 30.75
N ALA A 356 -2.76 -30.50 30.16
CA ALA A 356 -4.18 -30.58 29.84
C ALA A 356 -5.01 -30.76 31.12
N SER A 357 -6.10 -29.99 31.23
CA SER A 357 -7.11 -30.14 32.28
C SER A 357 -8.39 -30.75 31.69
N GLU A 358 -9.33 -31.21 32.52
CA GLU A 358 -10.66 -31.64 32.04
C GLU A 358 -11.33 -30.53 31.20
N ASN A 359 -11.17 -29.27 31.60
CA ASN A 359 -11.66 -28.11 30.84
C ASN A 359 -11.05 -28.01 29.43
N THR A 360 -9.80 -28.42 29.23
CA THR A 360 -9.14 -28.38 27.91
C THR A 360 -9.86 -29.28 26.91
N VAL A 361 -10.31 -30.45 27.35
CA VAL A 361 -11.05 -31.41 26.50
C VAL A 361 -12.44 -30.86 26.17
N ASP A 362 -13.14 -30.30 27.15
CA ASP A 362 -14.46 -29.69 26.95
C ASP A 362 -14.40 -28.47 26.03
N GLU A 363 -13.38 -27.62 26.16
CA GLU A 363 -13.16 -26.46 25.29
C GLU A 363 -12.80 -26.86 23.85
N LEU A 364 -11.99 -27.91 23.68
CA LEU A 364 -11.73 -28.48 22.34
C LEU A 364 -13.00 -29.06 21.73
N HIS A 365 -13.80 -29.79 22.51
CA HIS A 365 -15.09 -30.33 22.06
C HIS A 365 -16.05 -29.23 21.59
N LEU A 366 -16.15 -28.15 22.36
CA LEU A 366 -16.97 -27.00 22.02
C LEU A 366 -16.46 -26.33 20.73
N LEU A 367 -15.16 -26.11 20.63
CA LEU A 367 -14.54 -25.51 19.44
C LEU A 367 -14.80 -26.35 18.18
N PHE A 368 -14.65 -27.67 18.28
CA PHE A 368 -14.87 -28.58 17.15
C PHE A 368 -16.34 -28.58 16.72
N SER A 369 -17.26 -28.48 17.69
CA SER A 369 -18.69 -28.41 17.43
C SER A 369 -19.12 -27.10 16.78
N GLN A 370 -18.46 -25.98 17.11
CA GLN A 370 -18.71 -24.66 16.53
C GLN A 370 -18.08 -24.49 15.15
N ARG A 371 -16.94 -25.13 14.89
CA ARG A 371 -16.15 -25.00 13.65
C ARG A 371 -16.16 -26.29 12.85
N LYS A 372 -17.35 -26.75 12.44
CA LYS A 372 -17.49 -27.94 11.61
C LYS A 372 -16.95 -27.72 10.20
N GLY A 373 -16.29 -28.74 9.66
CA GLY A 373 -15.77 -28.75 8.30
C GLY A 373 -15.47 -30.17 7.83
N ASP A 374 -14.61 -30.30 6.82
CA ASP A 374 -14.31 -31.60 6.20
C ASP A 374 -13.00 -32.22 6.69
N ALA A 375 -12.22 -31.49 7.49
CA ALA A 375 -10.89 -31.94 7.88
C ALA A 375 -10.94 -32.90 9.07
N LYS A 376 -10.23 -34.02 8.93
CA LYS A 376 -10.09 -35.01 10.00
C LYS A 376 -9.17 -34.49 11.10
N VAL A 377 -9.46 -34.87 12.34
CA VAL A 377 -8.61 -34.56 13.49
C VAL A 377 -8.02 -35.85 14.05
N LEU A 378 -6.70 -35.87 14.23
CA LEU A 378 -5.97 -36.90 14.95
C LEU A 378 -5.35 -36.27 16.20
N PHE A 379 -5.42 -36.95 17.33
CA PHE A 379 -4.76 -36.56 18.55
C PHE A 379 -3.47 -37.34 18.75
N ASP A 380 -2.38 -36.63 18.97
CA ASP A 380 -1.17 -37.19 19.57
C ASP A 380 -1.27 -37.02 21.08
N VAL A 381 -1.65 -38.10 21.76
CA VAL A 381 -1.68 -38.17 23.22
C VAL A 381 -0.32 -38.66 23.68
N GLU A 382 0.47 -37.75 24.25
CA GLU A 382 1.86 -37.99 24.62
C GLU A 382 2.07 -37.81 26.11
N ARG A 383 2.81 -38.73 26.72
CA ARG A 383 3.45 -38.55 28.01
C ARG A 383 4.95 -38.60 27.80
N GLU A 384 5.64 -37.51 28.13
CA GLU A 384 7.05 -37.32 27.79
C GLU A 384 7.91 -38.44 28.39
N GLY A 385 8.65 -39.16 27.54
CA GLY A 385 9.53 -40.28 27.95
C GLY A 385 8.84 -41.63 28.18
N ASP A 386 7.52 -41.76 27.99
CA ASP A 386 6.76 -42.99 28.25
C ASP A 386 6.12 -43.55 26.96
N PHE A 387 5.15 -42.84 26.37
CA PHE A 387 4.46 -43.29 25.15
C PHE A 387 3.83 -42.14 24.35
N MET A 388 3.58 -42.41 23.07
CA MET A 388 2.75 -41.60 22.18
C MET A 388 1.67 -42.49 21.56
N VAL A 389 0.40 -42.14 21.74
CA VAL A 389 -0.74 -42.80 21.08
C VAL A 389 -1.37 -41.81 20.11
N VAL A 390 -1.72 -42.31 18.93
CA VAL A 390 -2.39 -41.55 17.88
C VAL A 390 -3.84 -42.02 17.82
N MET A 391 -4.78 -41.10 18.01
CA MET A 391 -6.21 -41.41 17.99
C MET A 391 -6.92 -40.54 16.96
N GLU A 392 -7.70 -41.14 16.05
CA GLU A 392 -8.63 -40.38 15.21
C GLU A 392 -9.83 -39.92 16.07
N ALA A 393 -10.20 -38.66 15.96
CA ALA A 393 -11.36 -38.10 16.63
C ALA A 393 -12.62 -38.48 15.86
N GLU A 394 -13.20 -39.64 16.18
CA GLU A 394 -14.44 -40.09 15.54
C GLU A 394 -15.59 -39.08 15.78
N GLY A 395 -16.27 -38.70 14.70
CA GLY A 395 -17.39 -37.75 14.75
C GLY A 395 -16.99 -36.27 14.77
N TYR A 396 -15.68 -35.95 14.76
CA TYR A 396 -15.18 -34.59 14.74
C TYR A 396 -14.41 -34.29 13.46
N ASN A 397 -15.13 -33.74 12.47
CA ASN A 397 -14.51 -33.06 11.36
C ASN A 397 -14.63 -31.55 11.55
N VAL A 398 -13.53 -30.85 11.29
CA VAL A 398 -13.39 -29.43 11.60
C VAL A 398 -13.08 -28.62 10.36
N LEU A 399 -13.32 -27.31 10.44
CA LEU A 399 -12.84 -26.34 9.47
C LEU A 399 -11.47 -25.84 9.96
N PRO A 400 -10.35 -26.32 9.38
CA PRO A 400 -9.02 -26.06 9.92
C PRO A 400 -8.48 -24.73 9.41
N ASP A 401 -9.25 -23.65 9.60
CA ASP A 401 -8.79 -22.30 9.32
C ASP A 401 -7.78 -21.84 10.39
N ARG A 402 -7.06 -20.74 10.14
CA ARG A 402 -6.09 -20.22 11.11
C ARG A 402 -6.71 -19.87 12.46
N SER A 403 -7.96 -19.40 12.48
CA SER A 403 -8.67 -19.07 13.72
C SER A 403 -8.85 -20.33 14.58
N PHE A 404 -9.22 -21.44 13.96
CA PHE A 404 -9.32 -22.74 14.61
C PHE A 404 -7.95 -23.21 15.11
N ILE A 405 -6.92 -23.20 14.25
CA ILE A 405 -5.57 -23.65 14.62
C ILE A 405 -5.01 -22.81 15.78
N GLY A 406 -5.11 -21.48 15.70
CA GLY A 406 -4.65 -20.58 16.75
C GLY A 406 -5.36 -20.83 18.08
N ARG A 407 -6.68 -21.06 18.07
CA ARG A 407 -7.42 -21.39 19.29
C ARG A 407 -7.02 -22.76 19.86
N VAL A 408 -6.75 -23.76 19.02
CA VAL A 408 -6.21 -25.05 19.48
C VAL A 408 -4.83 -24.87 20.11
N GLU A 409 -3.96 -24.03 19.54
CA GLU A 409 -2.64 -23.73 20.12
C GLU A 409 -2.72 -22.93 21.43
N GLU A 410 -3.71 -22.06 21.60
CA GLU A 410 -3.98 -21.41 22.90
C GLU A 410 -4.33 -22.44 23.98
N LEU A 411 -5.08 -23.47 23.62
CA LEU A 411 -5.54 -24.52 24.53
C LEU A 411 -4.47 -25.59 24.81
N CYS A 412 -3.72 -26.00 23.78
CA CYS A 412 -2.80 -27.15 23.83
C CYS A 412 -1.32 -26.74 23.89
N GLY A 413 -1.02 -25.46 23.70
CA GLY A 413 0.32 -24.91 23.59
C GLY A 413 0.74 -24.61 22.15
N ARG A 414 1.64 -23.64 21.99
CA ARG A 414 2.19 -23.23 20.69
C ARG A 414 2.87 -24.41 19.98
N GLY A 415 2.59 -24.60 18.69
CA GLY A 415 3.12 -25.71 17.90
C GLY A 415 2.46 -27.07 18.16
N ALA A 416 1.34 -27.10 18.90
CA ALA A 416 0.59 -28.33 19.14
C ALA A 416 -0.10 -28.86 17.88
N VAL A 417 -0.37 -28.02 16.87
CA VAL A 417 -1.04 -28.42 15.64
C VAL A 417 -0.05 -28.72 14.53
N ARG A 418 -0.21 -29.87 13.87
CA ARG A 418 0.51 -30.24 12.66
C ARG A 418 -0.48 -30.52 11.53
N VAL A 419 -0.30 -29.85 10.41
CA VAL A 419 -1.04 -30.17 9.18
C VAL A 419 -0.50 -31.46 8.59
N ILE A 420 -1.39 -32.36 8.18
CA ILE A 420 -1.04 -33.61 7.51
C ILE A 420 -1.78 -33.63 6.16
N ASP A 421 -1.03 -33.88 5.09
CA ASP A 421 -1.55 -33.97 3.72
C ASP A 421 -2.30 -35.27 3.44
#